data_AF-A0A968VZY3-F1
#
_entry.id   AF-A0A968VZY3-F1
#
_cell.length_a   1.000
_cell.length_b   1.000
_cell.length_c   1.000
_cell.angle_alpha   90.00
_cell.angle_beta   90.00
_cell.angle_gamma   90.00
#
_symmetry.space_group_name_H-M   'P 1'
#
loop_
_entity.id
_entity.type
_entity.pdbx_description
1 polymer ?
#
loop_
_entity_poly.entity_id
_entity_poly.type
_entity_poly.pdbx_seq_one_letter_code
_entity_poly.pdbx_strand_id
1 'polypeptide(L)'
;MMSAFKIRALYLIIYMAFATWRVYYNIFLEDLGFKGSQIGTLNALMQSTIFFVVAYWGVVADKRGIRPTLRLLVIICCVFIFLLGFIHNYWILLFYIPF
;
A
#
# COMPACT_ATOMS: atom_id res chain seq x y z
N MET A 1 21.63 1.51 -18.21
CA MET A 1 21.45 0.77 -16.93
C MET A 1 20.99 1.76 -15.86
N MET A 2 20.00 1.43 -15.02
CA MET A 2 19.73 2.24 -13.81
C MET A 2 20.90 2.05 -12.85
N SER A 3 21.64 3.12 -12.56
CA SER A 3 22.68 3.13 -11.52
C SER A 3 22.07 2.72 -10.17
N ALA A 4 22.82 2.06 -9.31
CA ALA A 4 22.41 1.71 -7.94
C ALA A 4 21.84 2.92 -7.18
N PHE A 5 22.32 4.12 -7.49
CA PHE A 5 21.78 5.38 -6.99
C PHE A 5 20.29 5.56 -7.31
N LYS A 6 19.85 5.27 -8.53
CA LYS A 6 18.44 5.41 -8.95
C LYS A 6 17.53 4.44 -8.20
N ILE A 7 17.99 3.22 -7.92
CA ILE A 7 17.22 2.23 -7.16
C ILE A 7 17.08 2.70 -5.70
N ARG A 8 18.18 3.14 -5.08
CA ARG A 8 18.16 3.67 -3.71
C ARG A 8 17.25 4.89 -3.58
N ALA A 9 17.34 5.84 -4.51
CA ALA A 9 16.48 7.02 -4.54
C ALA A 9 15.00 6.63 -4.66
N LEU A 10 14.67 5.68 -5.54
CA LEU A 10 13.30 5.20 -5.73
C LEU A 10 12.78 4.51 -4.46
N TYR A 11 13.61 3.69 -3.82
CA TYR A 11 13.28 3.05 -2.55
C TYR A 11 13.02 4.10 -1.45
N LEU A 12 13.91 5.09 -1.33
CA LEU A 12 13.77 6.19 -0.37
C LEU A 12 12.45 6.95 -0.57
N ILE A 13 12.11 7.31 -1.81
CA ILE A 13 10.86 8.03 -2.12
C ILE A 13 9.64 7.20 -1.73
N ILE A 14 9.62 5.89 -2.03
CA ILE A 14 8.50 5.00 -1.68
C ILE A 14 8.30 4.94 -0.17
N TYR A 15 9.38 4.74 0.60
CA TYR A 15 9.28 4.65 2.05
C TYR A 15 8.96 5.98 2.71
N MET A 16 9.46 7.11 2.18
CA MET A 16 9.05 8.44 2.63
C MET A 16 7.55 8.64 2.43
N ALA A 17 7.04 8.38 1.22
CA ALA A 17 5.62 8.50 0.93
C ALA A 17 4.78 7.62 1.86
N PHE A 18 5.20 6.36 2.06
CA PHE A 18 4.53 5.44 2.96
C PHE A 18 4.50 5.95 4.41
N ALA A 19 5.63 6.43 4.93
CA ALA A 19 5.71 6.96 6.29
C ALA A 19 4.79 8.19 6.48
N THR A 20 4.66 9.05 5.46
CA THR A 20 3.85 10.27 5.56
C THR A 20 2.39 9.98 5.86
N TRP A 21 1.74 9.04 5.17
CA TRP A 21 0.31 8.80 5.41
C TRP A 21 0.06 7.74 6.49
N ARG A 22 0.92 6.72 6.58
CA ARG A 22 0.70 5.55 7.45
C ARG A 22 0.63 5.92 8.94
N VAL A 23 1.41 6.91 9.37
CA VAL A 23 1.44 7.37 10.76
C VAL A 23 0.11 8.03 11.16
N TYR A 24 -0.51 8.78 10.25
CA TYR A 24 -1.77 9.49 10.52
C TYR A 24 -3.01 8.67 10.18
N TYR A 25 -2.88 7.55 9.47
CA TYR A 25 -4.03 6.80 8.96
C TYR A 25 -4.98 6.32 10.06
N ASN A 26 -4.45 5.79 11.17
CA ASN A 26 -5.31 5.34 12.27
C ASN A 26 -6.04 6.52 12.95
N ILE A 27 -5.35 7.65 13.12
CA ILE A 27 -5.93 8.88 13.68
C ILE A 27 -7.06 9.39 12.76
N PHE A 28 -6.84 9.38 11.45
CA PHE A 28 -7.85 9.75 10.47
C PHE A 28 -9.09 8.84 10.53
N LEU A 29 -8.91 7.53 10.73
CA LEU A 29 -10.04 6.61 10.91
C LEU A 29 -10.79 6.87 12.23
N GLU A 30 -10.08 7.21 13.30
CA GLU A 30 -10.70 7.63 14.57
C GLU A 30 -11.52 8.92 14.40
N ASP A 31 -10.99 9.91 13.68
CA ASP A 31 -11.68 11.18 13.36
C ASP A 31 -12.94 10.95 12.49
N LEU A 32 -12.95 9.90 11.65
CA LEU A 32 -14.14 9.45 10.92
C LEU A 32 -15.17 8.72 11.81
N GLY A 33 -14.89 8.55 13.10
CA GLY A 33 -15.76 7.90 14.06
C GLY A 33 -15.66 6.37 14.08
N PHE A 34 -14.59 5.79 13.52
CA PHE A 34 -14.42 4.34 13.54
C PHE A 34 -14.03 3.86 14.95
N LYS A 35 -14.57 2.73 15.36
CA LYS A 35 -14.21 2.11 16.65
C LYS A 35 -12.82 1.47 16.58
N GLY A 36 -12.11 1.44 17.70
CA GLY A 36 -10.78 0.78 17.78
C GLY A 36 -10.79 -0.68 17.29
N SER A 37 -11.89 -1.42 17.48
CA SER A 37 -12.05 -2.77 16.93
C SER A 37 -12.06 -2.80 15.40
N GLN A 38 -12.75 -1.84 14.75
CA GLN A 38 -12.82 -1.72 13.29
C GLN A 38 -11.45 -1.37 12.71
N ILE A 39 -10.75 -0.42 13.33
CA ILE A 39 -9.38 -0.03 12.95
C ILE A 39 -8.43 -1.22 13.11
N GLY A 40 -8.57 -1.98 14.20
CA GLY A 40 -7.83 -3.22 14.43
C GLY A 40 -8.05 -4.24 13.31
N THR A 41 -9.30 -4.47 12.89
CA THR A 41 -9.61 -5.38 11.78
C THR A 41 -8.99 -4.92 10.46
N LEU A 42 -9.07 -3.63 10.13
CA LEU A 42 -8.47 -3.08 8.90
C LEU A 42 -6.95 -3.25 8.89
N ASN A 43 -6.29 -2.98 10.02
CA ASN A 43 -4.84 -3.19 10.15
C ASN A 43 -4.46 -4.67 10.06
N ALA A 44 -5.21 -5.57 10.70
CA ALA A 44 -4.98 -7.00 10.62
C ALA A 44 -5.12 -7.53 9.19
N LEU A 45 -6.13 -7.06 8.46
CA LEU A 45 -6.36 -7.39 7.06
C LEU A 45 -5.21 -6.91 6.16
N MET A 46 -4.73 -5.69 6.40
CA MET A 46 -3.59 -5.16 5.65
C MET A 46 -2.33 -6.01 5.86
N GLN A 47 -2.06 -6.44 7.10
CA GLN A 47 -0.89 -7.28 7.39
C GLN A 47 -1.02 -8.71 6.86
N SER A 48 -2.22 -9.31 6.89
CA SER A 48 -2.44 -10.65 6.36
C SER A 48 -2.29 -10.70 4.84
N THR A 49 -2.70 -9.63 4.16
CA THR A 49 -2.62 -9.51 2.70
C THR A 49 -1.18 -9.48 2.19
N ILE A 50 -0.24 -8.88 2.94
CA ILE A 50 1.17 -8.79 2.55
C ILE A 50 1.76 -10.16 2.22
N PHE A 51 1.39 -11.20 2.99
CA PHE A 51 1.89 -12.55 2.77
C PHE A 51 1.57 -13.07 1.36
N PHE A 52 0.35 -12.84 0.89
CA PHE A 52 -0.10 -13.28 -0.43
C PHE A 52 0.43 -12.38 -1.55
N VAL A 53 0.40 -11.06 -1.33
CA VAL A 53 0.81 -10.06 -2.33
C VAL A 53 2.30 -10.16 -2.64
N VAL A 54 3.15 -10.32 -1.63
CA VAL A 54 4.61 -10.45 -1.82
C VAL A 54 4.93 -11.72 -2.60
N ALA A 55 4.31 -12.85 -2.27
CA ALA A 55 4.52 -14.10 -3.00
C ALA A 55 4.05 -14.00 -4.46
N TYR A 56 2.85 -13.47 -4.69
CA TYR A 56 2.27 -13.34 -6.02
C TYR A 56 3.12 -12.42 -6.92
N TRP A 57 3.43 -11.21 -6.45
CA TRP A 57 4.21 -10.25 -7.25
C TRP A 57 5.68 -10.63 -7.37
N GLY A 58 6.23 -11.41 -6.44
CA GLY A 58 7.55 -12.04 -6.59
C GLY A 58 7.60 -12.96 -7.81
N VAL A 59 6.64 -13.89 -7.92
CA VAL A 59 6.54 -14.79 -9.10
C VAL A 59 6.34 -14.01 -10.40
N VAL A 60 5.53 -12.95 -10.38
CA VAL A 60 5.34 -12.08 -11.56
C VAL A 60 6.62 -11.33 -11.92
N ALA A 61 7.36 -10.83 -10.93
CA ALA A 61 8.63 -10.14 -11.12
C ALA A 61 9.70 -11.06 -11.69
N ASP A 62 9.72 -12.34 -11.29
CA ASP A 62 10.65 -13.33 -11.84
C ASP A 62 10.36 -13.63 -13.32
N LYS A 63 9.07 -13.71 -13.70
CA LYS A 63 8.67 -14.01 -15.09
C LYS A 63 8.78 -12.81 -16.04
N ARG A 64 8.40 -11.62 -15.61
CA ARG A 64 8.34 -10.40 -16.45
C ARG A 64 9.53 -9.46 -16.27
N GLY A 65 10.37 -9.74 -15.28
CA GLY A 65 11.47 -8.89 -14.85
C GLY A 65 11.05 -7.90 -13.77
N ILE A 66 11.99 -7.60 -12.88
CA ILE A 66 11.76 -6.75 -11.70
C ILE A 66 11.39 -5.29 -12.07
N ARG A 67 11.95 -4.78 -13.18
CA ARG A 67 11.83 -3.37 -13.59
C ARG A 67 10.44 -2.97 -14.12
N PRO A 68 9.83 -3.70 -15.07
CA PRO A 68 8.47 -3.39 -15.51
C PRO A 68 7.45 -3.64 -14.38
N THR A 69 7.67 -4.68 -13.56
CA THR A 69 6.81 -5.00 -12.43
C THR A 69 6.81 -3.89 -11.37
N LEU A 70 7.98 -3.38 -10.98
CA LEU A 70 8.10 -2.22 -10.08
C LEU A 70 7.37 -0.98 -10.61
N ARG A 71 7.53 -0.66 -11.90
CA ARG A 71 6.88 0.52 -12.50
C ARG A 71 5.36 0.38 -12.49
N LEU A 72 4.84 -0.79 -12.85
CA LEU A 72 3.41 -1.07 -12.80
C LEU A 72 2.87 -0.94 -11.38
N LEU A 73 3.54 -1.57 -10.41
CA LEU A 73 3.14 -1.54 -9.01
C LEU A 73 3.13 -0.12 -8.43
N VAL A 74 4.13 0.70 -8.74
CA VAL A 74 4.17 2.11 -8.28
C VAL A 74 2.96 2.88 -8.82
N ILE A 75 2.60 2.69 -10.09
CA ILE A 75 1.42 3.37 -10.68
C ILE A 75 0.13 2.90 -9.99
N ILE A 76 -0.03 1.59 -9.78
CA ILE A 76 -1.18 1.02 -9.08
C ILE A 76 -1.26 1.60 -7.65
N CYS A 77 -0.15 1.60 -6.90
CA CYS A 77 -0.11 2.18 -5.55
C CYS A 77 -0.48 3.66 -5.55
N CYS A 78 -0.02 4.46 -6.51
CA CYS A 78 -0.37 5.88 -6.59
C CYS A 78 -1.89 6.08 -6.81
N VAL A 79 -2.49 5.30 -7.71
CA VAL A 79 -3.94 5.34 -7.95
C VAL A 79 -4.70 4.94 -6.69
N PHE A 80 -4.23 3.89 -6.00
CA PHE A 80 -4.89 3.40 -4.80
C PHE A 80 -4.78 4.38 -3.62
N ILE A 81 -3.63 5.00 -3.41
CA ILE A 81 -3.49 6.01 -2.35
C ILE A 81 -4.36 7.24 -2.66
N PHE A 82 -4.45 7.64 -3.93
CA PHE A 82 -5.31 8.75 -4.33
C PHE A 82 -6.80 8.46 -4.07
N LEU A 83 -7.27 7.26 -4.45
CA LEU A 83 -8.65 6.85 -4.24
C LEU A 83 -9.00 6.64 -2.76
N LEU A 84 -8.04 6.22 -1.93
CA LEU A 84 -8.22 6.04 -0.49
C LEU A 84 -8.72 7.33 0.19
N GLY A 85 -8.25 8.49 -0.27
CA GLY A 85 -8.65 9.80 0.26
C GLY A 85 -10.13 10.16 0.09
N PHE A 86 -10.89 9.41 -0.72
CA PHE A 86 -12.32 9.63 -0.96
C PHE A 86 -13.21 8.62 -0.22
N ILE A 87 -12.63 7.59 0.40
CA ILE A 87 -13.39 6.48 0.99
C ILE A 87 -13.53 6.69 2.50
N HIS A 88 -14.75 7.00 2.95
CA HIS A 88 -15.08 7.21 4.36
C HIS A 88 -15.93 6.09 4.98
N ASN A 89 -16.18 5.00 4.24
CA ASN A 89 -17.06 3.92 4.68
C ASN A 89 -16.25 2.66 5.03
N TYR A 90 -16.46 2.14 6.24
CA TYR A 90 -15.78 0.96 6.77
C TYR A 90 -15.90 -0.27 5.86
N TRP A 91 -17.08 -0.54 5.32
CA TRP A 91 -17.32 -1.72 4.49
C TRP A 91 -16.55 -1.65 3.17
N ILE A 92 -16.46 -0.46 2.58
CA ILE A 92 -15.69 -0.25 1.36
C ILE A 92 -14.19 -0.45 1.65
N LEU A 93 -13.71 0.07 2.80
CA LEU A 93 -12.31 -0.09 3.20
C LEU A 93 -11.90 -1.55 3.43
N LEU A 94 -12.81 -2.40 3.93
CA LEU A 94 -12.56 -3.84 4.08
C LEU A 94 -12.29 -4.53 2.74
N PHE A 95 -12.98 -4.15 1.67
CA PHE A 95 -12.73 -4.71 0.34
C PHE A 95 -11.57 -4.02 -0.38
N TYR A 96 -11.25 -2.78 0.00
CA TYR A 96 -10.24 -1.96 -0.65
C TYR A 96 -8.80 -2.28 -0.23
N ILE A 97 -8.56 -2.40 1.09
CA ILE A 97 -7.24 -2.65 1.69
C ILE A 97 -6.52 -3.94 1.23
N PRO A 98 -7.21 -5.07 0.93
CA PRO A 98 -6.52 -6.30 0.53
C PRO A 98 -5.97 -6.30 -0.92
N PHE A 99 -6.01 -5.18 -1.64
CA PHE A 99 -5.50 -5.04 -3.02
C PHE A 99 -4.57 -3.82 -3.15
#